data_AF-A0A7S4A2E6-F1
#
_entry.id   AF-A0A7S4A2E6-F1
#
_cell.length_a   1.000
_cell.length_b   1.000
_cell.length_c   1.000
_cell.angle_alpha   90.00
_cell.angle_beta   90.00
_cell.angle_gamma   90.00
#
_symmetry.space_group_name_H-M   'P 1'
#
loop_
_entity.id
_entity.type
_entity.pdbx_description
1 polymer ?
#
loop_
_entity_poly.entity_id
_entity_poly.type
_entity_poly.pdbx_seq_one_letter_code
_entity_poly.pdbx_strand_id
1 'polypeptide(L)'
;QSVLRLPCATMMRSAALLCVASLLPAVAGIAMDDNTIRTAVTEWLSDASAAEATYGHISTWVTSAVTDMEALFAHAASFNDDISAWDTSSVTTMYEMFWGASSFNRPIGGWQVDKVTTMEFMFEDASAFDQPIGAWDTSSVTTTHYMFVGASSFNQDLGAWNVSSVVTMYDMFFDAPSFNGDIGAWDVSGVTSMKYMFDDAYAFNRPIGGWDVSNVEDMYGMFEDAFAFNQAIGAWDTSGVTTLEDMFLGARSFNQSLNDWDISSVTDMSWMFQDASAFNKPLDAWNPASVTAMDGMFHNATSFNQPLSEWSFPSVTRMHSMFRYAKAFDQDLGWCVDADMVLAINDQPDDVSSLFYETPCAATSCGVTQDGCTGYAMDDTTIRTAVAAW
;
A
#
# COMPACT_ATOMS: atom_id res chain seq x y z
N GLN A 1 55.98 63.57 34.68
CA GLN A 1 54.74 64.33 34.40
C GLN A 1 54.64 64.36 32.88
N SER A 2 53.69 63.73 32.19
CA SER A 2 52.32 63.35 32.54
C SER A 2 51.88 62.20 31.63
N VAL A 3 51.05 61.30 32.17
CA VAL A 3 50.40 60.19 31.49
C VAL A 3 49.07 60.66 30.90
N LEU A 4 48.71 60.25 29.68
CA LEU A 4 47.33 59.84 29.33
C LEU A 4 47.30 59.09 27.99
N ARG A 5 46.53 58.01 27.98
CA ARG A 5 46.43 56.91 26.99
C ARG A 5 45.28 57.13 25.98
N LEU A 6 45.30 56.29 24.93
CA LEU A 6 44.21 55.73 24.07
C LEU A 6 44.18 56.20 22.59
N PRO A 7 43.75 55.35 21.64
CA PRO A 7 44.03 53.92 21.46
C PRO A 7 44.56 53.56 20.04
N CYS A 8 45.10 52.34 19.99
CA CYS A 8 45.69 51.64 18.84
C CYS A 8 44.64 50.83 18.07
N ALA A 9 44.69 50.84 16.73
CA ALA A 9 44.53 49.65 15.88
C ALA A 9 44.84 50.00 14.43
N THR A 10 46.09 49.78 14.05
CA THR A 10 46.66 50.02 12.73
C THR A 10 46.61 48.75 11.88
N MET A 11 46.30 48.93 10.60
CA MET A 11 46.59 48.00 9.51
C MET A 11 48.07 47.60 9.44
N MET A 12 48.28 46.40 8.88
CA MET A 12 49.44 45.90 8.12
C MET A 12 50.56 45.10 8.80
N ARG A 13 50.72 43.90 8.21
CA ARG A 13 51.91 43.04 8.01
C ARG A 13 52.24 42.01 9.11
N SER A 14 52.00 40.75 8.77
CA SER A 14 53.07 39.74 8.79
C SER A 14 52.74 38.56 7.88
N ALA A 15 53.67 38.30 6.95
CA ALA A 15 53.78 37.06 6.21
C ALA A 15 54.33 35.95 7.12
N ALA A 16 54.16 34.70 6.68
CA ALA A 16 54.61 33.44 7.29
C ALA A 16 53.65 32.80 8.30
N LEU A 17 52.56 32.22 7.77
CA LEU A 17 52.10 30.92 8.24
C LEU A 17 52.15 29.96 7.04
N LEU A 18 53.28 29.27 6.87
CA LEU A 18 53.29 27.99 6.18
C LEU A 18 52.48 27.03 7.05
N CYS A 19 51.18 26.91 6.77
CA CYS A 19 50.45 25.74 7.19
C CYS A 19 50.81 24.66 6.17
N VAL A 20 51.59 23.68 6.61
CA VAL A 20 51.83 22.43 5.89
C VAL A 20 50.45 21.82 5.66
N ALA A 21 49.87 22.08 4.49
CA ALA A 21 48.85 21.20 3.94
C ALA A 21 49.57 19.87 3.77
N SER A 22 49.31 18.95 4.70
CA SER A 22 49.65 17.55 4.51
C SER A 22 48.98 17.13 3.20
N LEU A 23 49.78 17.09 2.14
CA LEU A 23 49.55 16.26 0.97
C LEU A 23 49.64 14.81 1.47
N LEU A 24 48.64 14.39 2.25
CA LEU A 24 48.24 12.99 2.22
C LEU A 24 47.79 12.78 0.76
N PRO A 25 48.37 11.83 0.03
CA PRO A 25 47.77 11.46 -1.24
C PRO A 25 46.32 11.12 -0.92
N ALA A 26 45.37 11.75 -1.59
CA ALA A 26 44.05 11.17 -1.69
C ALA A 26 44.32 9.74 -2.14
N VAL A 27 44.07 8.76 -1.26
CA VAL A 27 44.09 7.36 -1.68
C VAL A 27 43.06 7.34 -2.80
N ALA A 28 43.52 7.19 -4.04
CA ALA A 28 42.63 7.09 -5.17
C ALA A 28 41.71 5.92 -4.83
N GLY A 29 40.41 6.18 -4.69
CA GLY A 29 39.45 5.15 -4.32
C GLY A 29 39.57 3.95 -5.26
N ILE A 30 39.35 2.75 -4.74
CA ILE A 30 39.45 1.54 -5.56
C ILE A 30 38.31 1.54 -6.58
N ALA A 31 38.66 1.40 -7.85
CA ALA A 31 37.70 1.29 -8.94
C ALA A 31 36.95 -0.04 -8.83
N MET A 32 35.63 0.07 -8.80
CA MET A 32 34.72 -1.07 -8.73
C MET A 32 34.00 -1.24 -10.07
N ASP A 33 33.95 -2.48 -10.51
CA ASP A 33 33.03 -3.03 -11.52
C ASP A 33 32.02 -3.98 -10.82
N ASP A 34 31.10 -4.55 -11.59
CA ASP A 34 30.02 -5.40 -11.05
C ASP A 34 30.54 -6.62 -10.25
N ASN A 35 31.73 -7.14 -10.59
CA ASN A 35 32.30 -8.30 -9.89
C ASN A 35 33.04 -7.89 -8.61
N THR A 36 33.85 -6.84 -8.71
CA THR A 36 34.67 -6.35 -7.61
C THR A 36 33.83 -5.73 -6.50
N ILE A 37 32.74 -5.01 -6.83
CA ILE A 37 31.85 -4.48 -5.80
C ILE A 37 31.18 -5.59 -4.98
N ARG A 38 30.70 -6.66 -5.63
CA ARG A 38 30.09 -7.81 -4.93
C ARG A 38 31.06 -8.49 -3.97
N THR A 39 32.30 -8.66 -4.42
CA THR A 39 33.37 -9.25 -3.59
C THR A 39 33.69 -8.35 -2.40
N ALA A 40 33.88 -7.05 -2.64
CA ALA A 40 34.19 -6.08 -1.61
C ALA A 40 33.07 -5.92 -0.59
N VAL A 41 31.80 -5.89 -1.02
CA VAL A 41 30.64 -5.85 -0.11
C VAL A 41 30.54 -7.12 0.72
N THR A 42 30.72 -8.30 0.11
CA THR A 42 30.71 -9.58 0.85
C THR A 42 31.78 -9.60 1.95
N GLU A 43 33.00 -9.16 1.62
CA GLU A 43 34.07 -9.02 2.60
C GLU A 43 33.71 -7.99 3.67
N TRP A 44 33.18 -6.81 3.29
CA TRP A 44 32.79 -5.74 4.21
C TRP A 44 31.75 -6.20 5.24
N LEU A 45 30.73 -6.94 4.80
CA LEU A 45 29.68 -7.47 5.66
C LEU A 45 30.20 -8.59 6.59
N SER A 46 31.28 -9.29 6.22
CA SER A 46 31.87 -10.36 7.02
C SER A 46 32.94 -9.88 8.01
N ASP A 47 33.80 -8.94 7.58
CA ASP A 47 34.90 -8.34 8.34
C ASP A 47 35.24 -6.98 7.73
N ALA A 48 34.53 -5.94 8.17
CA ALA A 48 34.72 -4.57 7.69
C ALA A 48 36.16 -4.07 7.88
N SER A 49 36.88 -4.53 8.93
CA SER A 49 38.28 -4.10 9.16
C SER A 49 39.23 -4.69 8.12
N ALA A 50 39.04 -5.96 7.75
CA ALA A 50 39.81 -6.58 6.67
C ALA A 50 39.47 -5.97 5.31
N ALA A 51 38.18 -5.75 5.03
CA ALA A 51 37.73 -5.12 3.80
C ALA A 51 38.26 -3.68 3.67
N GLU A 52 38.24 -2.90 4.76
CA GLU A 52 38.79 -1.53 4.78
C GLU A 52 40.30 -1.52 4.50
N ALA A 53 41.05 -2.50 5.00
CA ALA A 53 42.48 -2.62 4.71
C ALA A 53 42.78 -2.95 3.23
N THR A 54 41.86 -3.66 2.56
CA THR A 54 42.00 -4.08 1.15
C THR A 54 41.46 -3.03 0.19
N TYR A 55 40.26 -2.51 0.44
CA TYR A 55 39.49 -1.69 -0.48
C TYR A 55 39.39 -0.21 -0.07
N GLY A 56 39.87 0.14 1.13
CA GLY A 56 39.53 1.41 1.77
C GLY A 56 38.11 1.39 2.32
N HIS A 57 37.75 2.46 3.05
CA HIS A 57 36.41 2.59 3.61
C HIS A 57 35.35 2.60 2.50
N ILE A 58 34.21 1.93 2.73
CA ILE A 58 33.15 1.73 1.73
C ILE A 58 32.66 3.02 1.05
N SER A 59 32.66 4.14 1.78
CA SER A 59 32.29 5.46 1.28
C SER A 59 33.26 6.05 0.24
N THR A 60 34.42 5.43 0.01
CA THR A 60 35.48 5.95 -0.88
C THR A 60 35.66 5.13 -2.15
N TRP A 61 34.90 4.06 -2.31
CA TRP A 61 34.96 3.20 -3.50
C TRP A 61 34.50 3.98 -4.74
N VAL A 62 35.19 3.78 -5.86
CA VAL A 62 34.87 4.44 -7.14
C VAL A 62 33.91 3.54 -7.91
N THR A 63 32.62 3.81 -7.82
CA THR A 63 31.54 2.96 -8.35
C THR A 63 31.04 3.33 -9.74
N SER A 64 31.67 4.29 -10.43
CA SER A 64 31.19 4.84 -11.71
C SER A 64 31.07 3.82 -12.86
N ALA A 65 31.72 2.66 -12.72
CA ALA A 65 31.67 1.56 -13.69
C ALA A 65 30.73 0.41 -13.28
N VAL A 66 30.08 0.50 -12.12
CA VAL A 66 29.07 -0.47 -11.67
C VAL A 66 27.77 -0.19 -12.40
N THR A 67 27.23 -1.22 -13.03
CA THR A 67 25.94 -1.21 -13.72
C THR A 67 24.89 -2.05 -12.98
N ASP A 68 25.33 -2.96 -12.13
CA ASP A 68 24.47 -3.91 -11.44
C ASP A 68 24.70 -3.85 -9.91
N MET A 69 23.69 -3.34 -9.19
CA MET A 69 23.66 -3.28 -7.72
C MET A 69 22.69 -4.29 -7.10
N GLU A 70 22.28 -5.30 -7.87
CA GLU A 70 21.35 -6.32 -7.42
C GLU A 70 21.82 -7.00 -6.13
N ALA A 71 20.95 -7.03 -5.12
CA ALA A 71 21.13 -7.75 -3.86
C ALA A 71 22.43 -7.46 -3.09
N LEU A 72 23.10 -6.31 -3.32
CA LEU A 72 24.40 -6.03 -2.70
C LEU A 72 24.35 -6.08 -1.17
N PHE A 73 23.29 -5.59 -0.56
CA PHE A 73 23.09 -5.59 0.89
C PHE A 73 21.88 -6.43 1.32
N ALA A 74 21.45 -7.38 0.48
CA ALA A 74 20.36 -8.30 0.83
C ALA A 74 20.69 -9.07 2.13
N HIS A 75 19.71 -9.10 3.04
CA HIS A 75 19.75 -9.62 4.39
C HIS A 75 20.86 -9.06 5.29
N ALA A 76 21.46 -7.93 4.94
CA ALA A 76 22.47 -7.27 5.76
C ALA A 76 21.80 -6.46 6.89
N ALA A 77 21.12 -7.14 7.82
CA ALA A 77 20.25 -6.53 8.82
C ALA A 77 20.88 -5.40 9.65
N SER A 78 22.19 -5.46 9.90
CA SER A 78 22.94 -4.42 10.64
C SER A 78 23.63 -3.37 9.76
N PHE A 79 23.58 -3.51 8.44
CA PHE A 79 24.27 -2.60 7.53
C PHE A 79 23.65 -1.20 7.59
N ASN A 80 24.51 -0.20 7.85
CA ASN A 80 24.11 1.19 7.91
C ASN A 80 25.33 2.11 7.73
N ASP A 81 26.31 1.74 6.90
CA ASP A 81 27.48 2.58 6.62
C ASP A 81 27.20 3.58 5.51
N ASP A 82 27.96 4.68 5.49
CA ASP A 82 27.75 5.77 4.52
C ASP A 82 28.17 5.36 3.10
N ILE A 83 27.19 5.37 2.19
CA ILE A 83 27.34 5.13 0.75
C ILE A 83 26.77 6.29 -0.08
N SER A 84 26.53 7.45 0.55
CA SER A 84 25.93 8.62 -0.11
C SER A 84 26.79 9.19 -1.25
N ALA A 85 28.11 8.93 -1.21
CA ALA A 85 29.07 9.41 -2.20
C ALA A 85 29.25 8.47 -3.41
N TRP A 86 28.56 7.32 -3.45
CA TRP A 86 28.63 6.41 -4.58
C TRP A 86 28.06 7.06 -5.85
N ASP A 87 28.78 6.87 -6.96
CA ASP A 87 28.31 7.23 -8.29
C ASP A 87 27.44 6.09 -8.83
N THR A 88 26.13 6.34 -8.95
CA THR A 88 25.13 5.41 -9.49
C THR A 88 24.72 5.71 -10.93
N SER A 89 25.38 6.67 -11.59
CA SER A 89 24.99 7.17 -12.92
C SER A 89 25.04 6.13 -14.06
N SER A 90 25.65 4.97 -13.81
CA SER A 90 25.73 3.84 -14.74
C SER A 90 24.83 2.67 -14.36
N VAL A 91 24.18 2.70 -13.19
CA VAL A 91 23.41 1.58 -12.64
C VAL A 91 22.10 1.41 -13.41
N THR A 92 21.80 0.17 -13.77
CA THR A 92 20.58 -0.22 -14.49
C THR A 92 19.63 -1.07 -13.65
N THR A 93 20.10 -1.72 -12.59
CA THR A 93 19.27 -2.51 -11.68
C THR A 93 19.63 -2.27 -10.21
N MET A 94 18.60 -2.13 -9.38
CA MET A 94 18.68 -2.07 -7.91
C MET A 94 17.78 -3.14 -7.26
N TYR A 95 17.45 -4.20 -8.01
CA TYR A 95 16.66 -5.35 -7.55
C TYR A 95 17.19 -5.89 -6.21
N GLU A 96 16.32 -6.00 -5.20
CA GLU A 96 16.66 -6.52 -3.85
C GLU A 96 17.84 -5.81 -3.13
N MET A 97 18.29 -4.63 -3.56
CA MET A 97 19.58 -4.06 -3.11
C MET A 97 19.69 -3.94 -1.58
N PHE A 98 18.60 -3.59 -0.89
CA PHE A 98 18.52 -3.48 0.58
C PHE A 98 17.46 -4.40 1.19
N TRP A 99 17.06 -5.48 0.50
CA TRP A 99 16.08 -6.42 1.04
C TRP A 99 16.53 -6.95 2.40
N GLY A 100 15.73 -6.81 3.45
CA GLY A 100 16.05 -7.26 4.81
C GLY A 100 17.20 -6.48 5.49
N ALA A 101 17.68 -5.38 4.91
CA ALA A 101 18.67 -4.49 5.53
C ALA A 101 18.00 -3.57 6.58
N SER A 102 17.37 -4.18 7.59
CA SER A 102 16.46 -3.53 8.55
C SER A 102 17.02 -2.30 9.28
N SER A 103 18.34 -2.18 9.45
CA SER A 103 18.97 -1.00 10.08
C SER A 103 19.33 0.13 9.12
N PHE A 104 19.22 -0.09 7.80
CA PHE A 104 19.69 0.85 6.79
C PHE A 104 18.83 2.12 6.74
N ASN A 105 19.47 3.28 6.92
CA ASN A 105 18.78 4.58 6.88
C ASN A 105 19.75 5.71 6.48
N ARG A 106 20.51 5.52 5.38
CA ARG A 106 21.52 6.49 4.91
C ARG A 106 21.04 7.33 3.73
N PRO A 107 21.45 8.61 3.66
CA PRO A 107 20.93 9.55 2.68
C PRO A 107 21.40 9.19 1.27
N ILE A 108 20.52 8.54 0.51
CA ILE A 108 20.72 8.12 -0.89
C ILE A 108 19.92 8.97 -1.88
N GLY A 109 19.25 10.03 -1.42
CA GLY A 109 18.47 10.94 -2.27
C GLY A 109 19.29 11.69 -3.34
N GLY A 110 20.63 11.70 -3.21
CA GLY A 110 21.54 12.30 -4.19
C GLY A 110 21.98 11.36 -5.31
N TRP A 111 21.55 10.10 -5.30
CA TRP A 111 21.87 9.12 -6.33
C TRP A 111 21.21 9.46 -7.67
N GLN A 112 21.93 9.19 -8.75
CA GLN A 112 21.42 9.28 -10.12
C GLN A 112 20.82 7.92 -10.47
N VAL A 113 19.52 7.88 -10.75
CA VAL A 113 18.78 6.63 -11.04
C VAL A 113 18.05 6.67 -12.38
N ASP A 114 18.38 7.64 -13.25
CA ASP A 114 17.73 7.87 -14.56
C ASP A 114 17.86 6.69 -15.54
N LYS A 115 18.80 5.76 -15.28
CA LYS A 115 19.01 4.53 -16.07
C LYS A 115 18.50 3.26 -15.40
N VAL A 116 18.05 3.34 -14.15
CA VAL A 116 17.57 2.17 -13.41
C VAL A 116 16.22 1.74 -13.98
N THR A 117 16.10 0.47 -14.34
CA THR A 117 14.87 -0.11 -14.91
C THR A 117 14.10 -0.96 -13.91
N THR A 118 14.76 -1.47 -12.87
CA THR A 118 14.20 -2.43 -11.89
C THR A 118 14.51 -2.01 -10.46
N MET A 119 13.46 -1.85 -9.64
CA MET A 119 13.54 -1.52 -8.20
C MET A 119 12.67 -2.46 -7.34
N GLU A 120 12.23 -3.57 -7.90
CA GLU A 120 11.49 -4.62 -7.18
C GLU A 120 12.29 -5.10 -5.95
N PHE A 121 11.58 -5.27 -4.82
CA PHE A 121 12.13 -5.64 -3.51
C PHE A 121 13.24 -4.73 -2.95
N MET A 122 13.53 -3.57 -3.55
CA MET A 122 14.73 -2.78 -3.21
C MET A 122 14.83 -2.44 -1.72
N PHE A 123 13.71 -2.14 -1.05
CA PHE A 123 13.62 -1.83 0.38
C PHE A 123 12.66 -2.75 1.14
N GLU A 124 12.37 -3.94 0.63
CA GLU A 124 11.57 -4.92 1.37
C GLU A 124 12.25 -5.20 2.74
N ASP A 125 11.50 -5.16 3.83
CA ASP A 125 11.97 -5.34 5.22
C ASP A 125 13.09 -4.37 5.66
N ALA A 126 13.34 -3.27 4.93
CA ALA A 126 14.24 -2.20 5.34
C ALA A 126 13.55 -1.29 6.38
N SER A 127 13.14 -1.87 7.51
CA SER A 127 12.19 -1.28 8.46
C SER A 127 12.58 0.08 9.05
N ALA A 128 13.88 0.43 9.12
CA ALA A 128 14.37 1.74 9.57
C ALA A 128 14.46 2.80 8.47
N PHE A 129 14.29 2.45 7.20
CA PHE A 129 14.53 3.34 6.07
C PHE A 129 13.45 4.43 5.98
N ASP A 130 13.87 5.70 6.00
CA ASP A 130 12.98 6.87 5.87
C ASP A 130 13.74 8.07 5.26
N GLN A 131 14.55 7.82 4.21
CA GLN A 131 15.37 8.86 3.59
C GLN A 131 14.68 9.48 2.37
N PRO A 132 14.82 10.80 2.15
CA PRO A 132 14.14 11.48 1.07
C PRO A 132 14.69 11.00 -0.28
N ILE A 133 13.83 10.31 -1.06
CA ILE A 133 14.12 9.80 -2.40
C ILE A 133 13.17 10.35 -3.48
N GLY A 134 12.31 11.31 -3.11
CA GLY A 134 11.37 11.94 -4.05
C GLY A 134 12.02 12.70 -5.20
N ALA A 135 13.31 13.04 -5.11
CA ALA A 135 14.06 13.73 -6.17
C ALA A 135 14.63 12.80 -7.26
N TRP A 136 14.44 11.49 -7.14
CA TRP A 136 14.88 10.51 -8.12
C TRP A 136 14.13 10.64 -9.45
N ASP A 137 14.87 10.57 -10.56
CA ASP A 137 14.28 10.43 -11.90
C ASP A 137 13.98 8.97 -12.19
N THR A 138 12.73 8.56 -11.93
CA THR A 138 12.27 7.18 -12.10
C THR A 138 11.71 6.89 -13.50
N SER A 139 11.90 7.78 -14.48
CA SER A 139 11.24 7.67 -15.80
C SER A 139 11.60 6.40 -16.60
N SER A 140 12.73 5.77 -16.29
CA SER A 140 13.17 4.49 -16.88
C SER A 140 12.70 3.25 -16.10
N VAL A 141 12.14 3.40 -14.89
CA VAL A 141 11.74 2.29 -14.04
C VAL A 141 10.48 1.63 -14.58
N THR A 142 10.51 0.30 -14.68
CA THR A 142 9.39 -0.52 -15.17
C THR A 142 8.78 -1.43 -14.11
N THR A 143 9.50 -1.69 -13.02
CA THR A 143 9.03 -2.54 -11.91
C THR A 143 9.25 -1.88 -10.55
N THR A 144 8.18 -1.81 -9.75
CA THR A 144 8.18 -1.23 -8.39
C THR A 144 7.39 -2.08 -7.37
N HIS A 145 6.84 -3.22 -7.79
CA HIS A 145 6.13 -4.11 -6.88
C HIS A 145 7.06 -4.63 -5.78
N TYR A 146 6.50 -4.90 -4.60
CA TYR A 146 7.21 -5.21 -3.35
C TYR A 146 8.27 -4.20 -2.86
N MET A 147 8.46 -3.04 -3.50
CA MET A 147 9.61 -2.18 -3.23
C MET A 147 9.74 -1.72 -1.77
N PHE A 148 8.63 -1.45 -1.08
CA PHE A 148 8.60 -0.98 0.31
C PHE A 148 7.82 -1.91 1.26
N VAL A 149 7.71 -3.19 0.91
CA VAL A 149 7.07 -4.18 1.79
C VAL A 149 7.76 -4.19 3.15
N GLY A 150 7.02 -4.14 4.26
CA GLY A 150 7.64 -4.20 5.59
C GLY A 150 8.55 -3.00 5.94
N ALA A 151 8.60 -1.94 5.11
CA ALA A 151 9.40 -0.75 5.34
C ALA A 151 8.75 0.16 6.40
N SER A 152 8.69 -0.33 7.65
CA SER A 152 7.77 0.18 8.67
C SER A 152 7.90 1.66 9.03
N SER A 153 9.08 2.27 8.83
CA SER A 153 9.33 3.70 9.10
C SER A 153 9.14 4.61 7.90
N PHE A 154 9.01 4.06 6.69
CA PHE A 154 9.07 4.83 5.45
C PHE A 154 7.83 5.73 5.27
N ASN A 155 8.05 7.04 5.13
CA ASN A 155 6.96 8.01 4.95
C ASN A 155 7.39 9.25 4.13
N GLN A 156 8.11 9.02 3.04
CA GLN A 156 8.65 10.10 2.21
C GLN A 156 7.72 10.48 1.06
N ASP A 157 7.78 11.74 0.63
CA ASP A 157 7.07 12.26 -0.54
C ASP A 157 7.69 11.68 -1.82
N LEU A 158 6.84 11.06 -2.66
CA LEU A 158 7.19 10.45 -3.95
C LEU A 158 6.43 11.09 -5.12
N GLY A 159 5.79 12.24 -4.91
CA GLY A 159 4.90 12.84 -5.91
C GLY A 159 5.60 13.30 -7.18
N ALA A 160 6.92 13.46 -7.15
CA ALA A 160 7.74 13.82 -8.31
C ALA A 160 8.25 12.60 -9.12
N TRP A 161 8.00 11.37 -8.65
CA TRP A 161 8.33 10.17 -9.41
C TRP A 161 7.50 10.08 -10.69
N ASN A 162 8.16 9.68 -11.77
CA ASN A 162 7.50 9.28 -13.00
C ASN A 162 7.31 7.76 -13.00
N VAL A 163 6.06 7.31 -12.93
CA VAL A 163 5.69 5.89 -12.92
C VAL A 163 4.92 5.47 -14.18
N SER A 164 4.89 6.30 -15.23
CA SER A 164 4.11 6.04 -16.46
C SER A 164 4.54 4.78 -17.23
N SER A 165 5.74 4.28 -16.94
CA SER A 165 6.32 3.06 -17.55
C SER A 165 6.10 1.80 -16.70
N VAL A 166 5.52 1.92 -15.50
CA VAL A 166 5.27 0.81 -14.58
C VAL A 166 3.97 0.10 -14.97
N VAL A 167 4.02 -1.23 -15.03
CA VAL A 167 2.87 -2.07 -15.41
C VAL A 167 2.20 -2.71 -14.20
N THR A 168 2.94 -3.04 -13.14
CA THR A 168 2.41 -3.68 -11.93
C THR A 168 2.91 -2.98 -10.67
N MET A 169 2.00 -2.76 -9.72
CA MET A 169 2.28 -2.09 -8.44
C MET A 169 1.80 -2.91 -7.22
N TYR A 170 1.54 -4.20 -7.41
CA TYR A 170 1.07 -5.05 -6.31
C TYR A 170 2.06 -5.06 -5.14
N ASP A 171 1.53 -5.13 -3.92
CA ASP A 171 2.26 -5.18 -2.65
C ASP A 171 3.26 -4.02 -2.42
N MET A 172 3.28 -2.96 -3.23
CA MET A 172 4.35 -1.95 -3.18
C MET A 172 4.56 -1.32 -1.80
N PHE A 173 3.48 -1.12 -1.02
CA PHE A 173 3.50 -0.63 0.36
C PHE A 173 2.82 -1.60 1.35
N PHE A 174 2.79 -2.89 1.03
CA PHE A 174 2.25 -3.91 1.94
C PHE A 174 3.03 -3.93 3.27
N ASP A 175 2.35 -3.95 4.41
CA ASP A 175 2.98 -3.88 5.74
C ASP A 175 3.94 -2.67 5.89
N ALA A 176 3.58 -1.53 5.29
CA ALA A 176 4.26 -0.25 5.48
C ALA A 176 3.42 0.69 6.38
N PRO A 177 3.27 0.39 7.68
CA PRO A 177 2.28 1.02 8.56
C PRO A 177 2.40 2.54 8.72
N SER A 178 3.61 3.11 8.52
CA SER A 178 3.84 4.56 8.60
C SER A 178 3.63 5.29 7.27
N PHE A 179 3.48 4.57 6.16
CA PHE A 179 3.47 5.18 4.84
C PHE A 179 2.25 6.08 4.65
N ASN A 180 2.52 7.36 4.41
CA ASN A 180 1.53 8.38 4.09
C ASN A 180 2.20 9.49 3.26
N GLY A 181 3.14 9.11 2.39
CA GLY A 181 3.84 10.00 1.46
C GLY A 181 2.96 10.40 0.29
N ASP A 182 3.17 11.59 -0.29
CA ASP A 182 2.40 12.02 -1.46
C ASP A 182 2.75 11.18 -2.70
N ILE A 183 1.71 10.69 -3.37
CA ILE A 183 1.72 9.90 -4.62
C ILE A 183 0.57 10.32 -5.55
N GLY A 184 -0.15 11.40 -5.23
CA GLY A 184 -1.39 11.77 -5.91
C GLY A 184 -1.19 12.22 -7.36
N ALA A 185 0.04 12.59 -7.73
CA ALA A 185 0.40 13.06 -9.08
C ALA A 185 0.89 11.95 -10.01
N TRP A 186 0.92 10.69 -9.57
CA TRP A 186 1.37 9.57 -10.38
C TRP A 186 0.46 9.32 -11.58
N ASP A 187 1.08 9.07 -12.73
CA ASP A 187 0.41 8.56 -13.92
C ASP A 187 0.37 7.03 -13.87
N VAL A 188 -0.75 6.49 -13.37
CA VAL A 188 -0.98 5.05 -13.23
C VAL A 188 -1.80 4.47 -14.38
N SER A 189 -2.01 5.21 -15.47
CA SER A 189 -2.89 4.77 -16.57
C SER A 189 -2.39 3.50 -17.27
N GLY A 190 -1.12 3.12 -17.10
CA GLY A 190 -0.54 1.89 -17.65
C GLY A 190 -0.59 0.67 -16.72
N VAL A 191 -1.04 0.84 -15.47
CA VAL A 191 -1.00 -0.21 -14.44
C VAL A 191 -2.17 -1.17 -14.60
N THR A 192 -1.89 -2.47 -14.50
CA THR A 192 -2.91 -3.53 -14.61
C THR A 192 -3.24 -4.22 -13.28
N SER A 193 -2.35 -4.14 -12.28
CA SER A 193 -2.57 -4.75 -10.96
C SER A 193 -2.06 -3.85 -9.83
N MET A 194 -2.93 -3.62 -8.85
CA MET A 194 -2.68 -2.89 -7.60
C MET A 194 -3.05 -3.73 -6.36
N LYS A 195 -3.06 -5.06 -6.53
CA LYS A 195 -3.33 -6.02 -5.45
C LYS A 195 -2.47 -5.73 -4.21
N TYR A 196 -3.10 -5.67 -3.04
CA TYR A 196 -2.43 -5.41 -1.74
C TYR A 196 -1.52 -4.17 -1.69
N MET A 197 -1.68 -3.21 -2.61
CA MET A 197 -0.73 -2.09 -2.73
C MET A 197 -0.58 -1.30 -1.42
N PHE A 198 -1.66 -1.17 -0.64
CA PHE A 198 -1.69 -0.49 0.66
C PHE A 198 -2.23 -1.40 1.78
N ASP A 199 -2.14 -2.72 1.61
CA ASP A 199 -2.51 -3.66 2.67
C ASP A 199 -1.59 -3.46 3.90
N ASP A 200 -2.16 -3.42 5.10
CA ASP A 200 -1.49 -3.07 6.36
C ASP A 200 -0.81 -1.67 6.40
N ALA A 201 -1.07 -0.78 5.41
CA ALA A 201 -0.58 0.59 5.39
C ALA A 201 -1.42 1.51 6.30
N TYR A 202 -1.40 1.25 7.60
CA TYR A 202 -2.30 1.81 8.62
C TYR A 202 -2.50 3.33 8.56
N ALA A 203 -1.44 4.09 8.25
CA ALA A 203 -1.45 5.55 8.22
C ALA A 203 -1.87 6.16 6.87
N PHE A 204 -1.99 5.36 5.80
CA PHE A 204 -2.17 5.87 4.45
C PHE A 204 -3.50 6.59 4.28
N ASN A 205 -3.46 7.85 3.86
CA ASN A 205 -4.66 8.67 3.64
C ASN A 205 -4.41 9.82 2.65
N ARG A 206 -3.71 9.56 1.53
CA ARG A 206 -3.37 10.58 0.53
C ARG A 206 -4.33 10.62 -0.65
N PRO A 207 -4.61 11.82 -1.20
CA PRO A 207 -5.57 11.96 -2.28
C PRO A 207 -5.05 11.29 -3.55
N ILE A 208 -5.68 10.18 -3.91
CA ILE A 208 -5.41 9.39 -5.13
C ILE A 208 -6.63 9.34 -6.07
N GLY A 209 -7.68 10.11 -5.77
CA GLY A 209 -8.90 10.16 -6.57
C GLY A 209 -8.72 10.69 -8.00
N GLY A 210 -7.56 11.27 -8.32
CA GLY A 210 -7.22 11.74 -9.66
C GLY A 210 -6.52 10.69 -10.54
N TRP A 211 -6.24 9.50 -10.01
CA TRP A 211 -5.65 8.40 -10.77
C TRP A 211 -6.59 7.88 -11.86
N ASP A 212 -6.01 7.58 -13.03
CA ASP A 212 -6.69 6.85 -14.10
C ASP A 212 -6.45 5.36 -13.90
N VAL A 213 -7.46 4.66 -13.38
CA VAL A 213 -7.40 3.21 -13.09
C VAL A 213 -8.14 2.37 -14.12
N SER A 214 -8.48 2.92 -15.30
CA SER A 214 -9.32 2.23 -16.29
C SER A 214 -8.71 0.95 -16.86
N ASN A 215 -7.39 0.77 -16.71
CA ASN A 215 -6.65 -0.44 -17.15
C ASN A 215 -6.36 -1.42 -16.00
N VAL A 216 -6.75 -1.10 -14.76
CA VAL A 216 -6.53 -1.97 -13.61
C VAL A 216 -7.58 -3.10 -13.62
N GLU A 217 -7.10 -4.34 -13.61
CA GLU A 217 -7.94 -5.55 -13.64
C GLU A 217 -8.04 -6.22 -12.25
N ASP A 218 -7.03 -6.01 -11.40
CA ASP A 218 -6.88 -6.63 -10.08
C ASP A 218 -6.62 -5.57 -8.99
N MET A 219 -7.61 -5.43 -8.09
CA MET A 219 -7.56 -4.57 -6.90
C MET A 219 -7.77 -5.38 -5.61
N TYR A 220 -7.55 -6.70 -5.63
CA TYR A 220 -7.71 -7.55 -4.45
C TYR A 220 -6.99 -6.93 -3.24
N GLY A 221 -7.70 -6.74 -2.12
CA GLY A 221 -7.11 -6.29 -0.86
C GLY A 221 -6.35 -4.96 -0.92
N MET A 222 -6.58 -4.10 -1.93
CA MET A 222 -5.73 -2.90 -2.14
C MET A 222 -5.64 -1.99 -0.92
N PHE A 223 -6.71 -1.88 -0.13
CA PHE A 223 -6.76 -1.12 1.13
C PHE A 223 -7.12 -1.99 2.34
N GLU A 224 -6.78 -3.28 2.30
CA GLU A 224 -6.94 -4.16 3.46
C GLU A 224 -6.16 -3.59 4.66
N ASP A 225 -6.82 -3.54 5.82
CA ASP A 225 -6.34 -2.94 7.06
C ASP A 225 -5.73 -1.51 6.96
N ALA A 226 -5.98 -0.75 5.88
CA ALA A 226 -5.58 0.65 5.73
C ALA A 226 -6.45 1.57 6.62
N PHE A 227 -6.25 1.48 7.93
CA PHE A 227 -7.17 2.00 8.96
C PHE A 227 -7.54 3.48 8.80
N ALA A 228 -6.61 4.31 8.35
CA ALA A 228 -6.80 5.75 8.18
C ALA A 228 -7.39 6.16 6.82
N PHE A 229 -7.44 5.26 5.84
CA PHE A 229 -7.80 5.61 4.47
C PHE A 229 -9.25 6.09 4.37
N ASN A 230 -9.44 7.30 3.84
CA ASN A 230 -10.76 7.91 3.68
C ASN A 230 -10.78 8.95 2.55
N GLN A 231 -10.13 8.66 1.42
CA GLN A 231 -10.01 9.57 0.30
C GLN A 231 -11.03 9.30 -0.79
N ALA A 232 -11.49 10.36 -1.44
CA ALA A 232 -12.52 10.25 -2.47
C ALA A 232 -11.97 9.56 -3.71
N ILE A 233 -12.47 8.36 -3.99
CA ILE A 233 -12.10 7.51 -5.13
C ILE A 233 -13.31 7.10 -5.98
N GLY A 234 -14.47 7.73 -5.75
CA GLY A 234 -15.71 7.42 -6.48
C GLY A 234 -15.67 7.73 -7.97
N ALA A 235 -14.70 8.53 -8.43
CA ALA A 235 -14.53 8.88 -9.84
C ALA A 235 -13.70 7.87 -10.65
N TRP A 236 -13.19 6.81 -10.02
CA TRP A 236 -12.43 5.76 -10.67
C TRP A 236 -13.30 4.95 -11.63
N ASP A 237 -12.75 4.64 -12.81
CA ASP A 237 -13.35 3.71 -13.76
C ASP A 237 -12.95 2.28 -13.38
N THR A 238 -13.88 1.55 -12.74
CA THR A 238 -13.68 0.17 -12.29
C THR A 238 -14.21 -0.87 -13.28
N SER A 239 -14.59 -0.48 -14.51
CA SER A 239 -15.26 -1.38 -15.46
C SER A 239 -14.42 -2.59 -15.87
N GLY A 240 -13.08 -2.49 -15.76
CA GLY A 240 -12.13 -3.58 -16.01
C GLY A 240 -11.88 -4.53 -14.82
N VAL A 241 -12.33 -4.17 -13.62
CA VAL A 241 -12.05 -4.94 -12.39
C VAL A 241 -12.96 -6.17 -12.29
N THR A 242 -12.38 -7.32 -11.98
CA THR A 242 -13.10 -8.61 -11.90
C THR A 242 -13.36 -9.12 -10.49
N THR A 243 -12.58 -8.64 -9.51
CA THR A 243 -12.73 -8.95 -8.09
C THR A 243 -12.53 -7.69 -7.25
N LEU A 244 -13.38 -7.51 -6.24
CA LEU A 244 -13.25 -6.52 -5.17
C LEU A 244 -13.12 -7.20 -3.80
N GLU A 245 -12.72 -8.48 -3.80
CA GLU A 245 -12.43 -9.24 -2.58
C GLU A 245 -11.41 -8.48 -1.70
N ASP A 246 -11.72 -8.38 -0.42
CA ASP A 246 -10.92 -7.72 0.63
C ASP A 246 -10.60 -6.22 0.39
N MET A 247 -11.13 -5.58 -0.66
CA MET A 247 -10.72 -4.23 -1.12
C MET A 247 -10.63 -3.17 -0.01
N PHE A 248 -11.57 -3.19 0.95
CA PHE A 248 -11.60 -2.30 2.11
C PHE A 248 -11.75 -3.07 3.43
N LEU A 249 -11.34 -4.36 3.47
CA LEU A 249 -11.36 -5.15 4.69
C LEU A 249 -10.58 -4.42 5.76
N GLY A 250 -11.17 -4.19 6.93
CA GLY A 250 -10.51 -3.48 8.03
C GLY A 250 -10.23 -1.99 7.79
N ALA A 251 -10.61 -1.38 6.66
CA ALA A 251 -10.43 0.06 6.40
C ALA A 251 -11.39 0.93 7.26
N ARG A 252 -11.13 0.97 8.56
CA ARG A 252 -12.06 1.44 9.60
C ARG A 252 -12.57 2.86 9.42
N SER A 253 -11.78 3.75 8.81
CA SER A 253 -12.14 5.16 8.59
C SER A 253 -12.83 5.42 7.24
N PHE A 254 -12.84 4.43 6.34
CA PHE A 254 -13.32 4.63 4.98
C PHE A 254 -14.83 4.91 4.96
N ASN A 255 -15.22 6.06 4.40
CA ASN A 255 -16.62 6.46 4.29
C ASN A 255 -16.83 7.42 3.10
N GLN A 256 -16.32 7.03 1.93
CA GLN A 256 -16.45 7.79 0.68
C GLN A 256 -17.44 7.14 -0.29
N SER A 257 -18.04 7.94 -1.16
CA SER A 257 -19.03 7.45 -2.13
C SER A 257 -18.36 6.58 -3.18
N LEU A 258 -18.95 5.43 -3.45
CA LEU A 258 -18.55 4.48 -4.49
C LEU A 258 -19.69 4.21 -5.49
N ASN A 259 -20.80 4.93 -5.39
CA ASN A 259 -22.01 4.65 -6.16
C ASN A 259 -21.82 4.79 -7.69
N ASP A 260 -20.78 5.53 -8.11
CA ASP A 260 -20.45 5.74 -9.53
C ASP A 260 -19.52 4.66 -10.11
N TRP A 261 -19.05 3.71 -9.28
CA TRP A 261 -18.24 2.58 -9.75
C TRP A 261 -19.04 1.64 -10.66
N ASP A 262 -18.44 1.23 -11.77
CA ASP A 262 -18.97 0.17 -12.63
C ASP A 262 -18.49 -1.19 -12.10
N ILE A 263 -19.43 -1.95 -11.53
CA ILE A 263 -19.18 -3.30 -11.00
C ILE A 263 -19.69 -4.41 -11.94
N SER A 264 -20.05 -4.10 -13.18
CA SER A 264 -20.72 -5.06 -14.08
C SER A 264 -19.85 -6.27 -14.45
N SER A 265 -18.53 -6.13 -14.37
CA SER A 265 -17.54 -7.20 -14.58
C SER A 265 -17.14 -7.94 -13.30
N VAL A 266 -17.54 -7.45 -12.13
CA VAL A 266 -17.12 -7.99 -10.83
C VAL A 266 -17.87 -9.29 -10.53
N THR A 267 -17.12 -10.34 -10.17
CA THR A 267 -17.65 -11.66 -9.84
C THR A 267 -17.52 -12.03 -8.37
N ASP A 268 -16.64 -11.36 -7.63
CA ASP A 268 -16.39 -11.60 -6.20
C ASP A 268 -16.27 -10.26 -5.45
N MET A 269 -17.06 -10.11 -4.39
CA MET A 269 -17.03 -8.97 -3.46
C MET A 269 -16.94 -9.47 -2.00
N SER A 270 -16.41 -10.68 -1.80
CA SER A 270 -16.26 -11.27 -0.48
C SER A 270 -15.42 -10.35 0.42
N TRP A 271 -15.90 -10.13 1.64
CA TRP A 271 -15.27 -9.36 2.71
C TRP A 271 -14.88 -7.92 2.37
N MET A 272 -15.35 -7.38 1.24
CA MET A 272 -14.99 -6.06 0.72
C MET A 272 -15.06 -4.94 1.77
N PHE A 273 -16.07 -4.94 2.64
CA PHE A 273 -16.24 -3.98 3.74
C PHE A 273 -16.28 -4.65 5.11
N GLN A 274 -15.73 -5.86 5.25
CA GLN A 274 -15.58 -6.48 6.56
C GLN A 274 -14.80 -5.51 7.46
N ASP A 275 -15.25 -5.28 8.70
CA ASP A 275 -14.58 -4.41 9.68
C ASP A 275 -14.39 -2.93 9.24
N ALA A 276 -14.95 -2.50 8.10
CA ALA A 276 -15.00 -1.12 7.63
C ALA A 276 -16.02 -0.30 8.44
N SER A 277 -15.72 -0.11 9.73
CA SER A 277 -16.70 0.28 10.74
C SER A 277 -17.39 1.64 10.52
N ALA A 278 -16.77 2.56 9.78
CA ALA A 278 -17.33 3.87 9.46
C ALA A 278 -18.13 3.93 8.16
N PHE A 279 -18.05 2.89 7.31
CA PHE A 279 -18.64 2.91 5.98
C PHE A 279 -20.17 2.96 6.05
N ASN A 280 -20.77 4.00 5.46
CA ASN A 280 -22.22 4.17 5.40
C ASN A 280 -22.62 5.05 4.21
N LYS A 281 -22.13 4.70 3.01
CA LYS A 281 -22.45 5.42 1.76
C LYS A 281 -23.35 4.59 0.85
N PRO A 282 -24.27 5.24 0.10
CA PRO A 282 -25.16 4.54 -0.80
C PRO A 282 -24.41 3.71 -1.84
N LEU A 283 -24.98 2.54 -2.15
CA LEU A 283 -24.55 1.60 -3.19
C LEU A 283 -25.74 1.21 -4.09
N ASP A 284 -26.78 2.03 -4.11
CA ASP A 284 -28.06 1.77 -4.79
C ASP A 284 -27.95 1.80 -6.32
N ALA A 285 -26.90 2.42 -6.87
CA ALA A 285 -26.66 2.44 -8.31
C ALA A 285 -25.88 1.22 -8.82
N TRP A 286 -25.36 0.38 -7.92
CA TRP A 286 -24.64 -0.83 -8.29
C TRP A 286 -25.58 -1.89 -8.90
N ASN A 287 -25.08 -2.59 -9.92
CA ASN A 287 -25.77 -3.71 -10.56
C ASN A 287 -24.96 -5.01 -10.37
N PRO A 288 -25.16 -5.76 -9.27
CA PRO A 288 -24.36 -6.93 -8.95
C PRO A 288 -24.80 -8.20 -9.71
N ALA A 289 -25.33 -8.07 -10.92
CA ALA A 289 -25.91 -9.20 -11.65
C ALA A 289 -24.90 -10.32 -11.98
N SER A 290 -23.62 -9.96 -12.16
CA SER A 290 -22.51 -10.88 -12.45
C SER A 290 -21.85 -11.47 -11.20
N VAL A 291 -22.17 -10.94 -10.02
CA VAL A 291 -21.52 -11.34 -8.78
C VAL A 291 -21.95 -12.76 -8.41
N THR A 292 -20.97 -13.58 -8.03
CA THR A 292 -21.18 -14.97 -7.61
C THR A 292 -20.94 -15.19 -6.12
N ALA A 293 -20.18 -14.28 -5.48
CA ALA A 293 -19.83 -14.34 -4.07
C ALA A 293 -19.86 -12.95 -3.40
N MET A 294 -20.52 -12.87 -2.24
CA MET A 294 -20.65 -11.67 -1.38
C MET A 294 -20.46 -12.04 0.09
N ASP A 295 -19.64 -13.05 0.32
CA ASP A 295 -19.39 -13.61 1.63
C ASP A 295 -18.84 -12.54 2.58
N GLY A 296 -19.51 -12.31 3.70
CA GLY A 296 -19.05 -11.37 4.73
C GLY A 296 -18.83 -9.94 4.27
N MET A 297 -19.42 -9.53 3.14
CA MET A 297 -19.17 -8.23 2.52
C MET A 297 -19.32 -7.05 3.50
N PHE A 298 -20.28 -7.09 4.42
CA PHE A 298 -20.51 -6.08 5.47
C PHE A 298 -20.33 -6.64 6.89
N HIS A 299 -19.56 -7.72 7.05
CA HIS A 299 -19.30 -8.33 8.34
C HIS A 299 -18.67 -7.30 9.30
N ASN A 300 -19.29 -7.05 10.45
CA ASN A 300 -18.85 -6.06 11.44
C ASN A 300 -18.68 -4.63 10.87
N ALA A 301 -19.33 -4.31 9.75
CA ALA A 301 -19.48 -2.95 9.23
C ALA A 301 -20.50 -2.18 10.08
N THR A 302 -20.14 -1.86 11.32
CA THR A 302 -21.10 -1.46 12.38
C THR A 302 -21.95 -0.22 12.08
N SER A 303 -21.51 0.67 11.18
CA SER A 303 -22.26 1.87 10.79
C SER A 303 -23.11 1.70 9.52
N PHE A 304 -22.95 0.61 8.77
CA PHE A 304 -23.61 0.44 7.48
C PHE A 304 -25.12 0.26 7.66
N ASN A 305 -25.90 1.13 7.02
CA ASN A 305 -27.36 1.11 7.07
C ASN A 305 -27.97 1.76 5.81
N GLN A 306 -27.49 1.37 4.63
CA GLN A 306 -27.95 1.91 3.35
C GLN A 306 -28.88 0.93 2.62
N PRO A 307 -29.91 1.43 1.91
CA PRO A 307 -30.85 0.57 1.21
C PRO A 307 -30.18 -0.20 0.08
N LEU A 308 -30.54 -1.49 -0.04
CA LEU A 308 -30.07 -2.40 -1.09
C LEU A 308 -31.23 -3.03 -1.87
N SER A 309 -32.42 -2.41 -1.80
CA SER A 309 -33.66 -2.95 -2.37
C SER A 309 -33.69 -3.04 -3.89
N GLU A 310 -32.84 -2.24 -4.56
CA GLU A 310 -32.74 -2.22 -6.01
C GLU A 310 -31.74 -3.27 -6.55
N TRP A 311 -31.02 -3.98 -5.66
CA TRP A 311 -30.05 -4.99 -6.10
C TRP A 311 -30.74 -6.23 -6.66
N SER A 312 -30.16 -6.76 -7.73
CA SER A 312 -30.53 -8.04 -8.34
C SER A 312 -29.27 -8.82 -8.67
N PHE A 313 -29.18 -10.06 -8.21
CA PHE A 313 -27.98 -10.87 -8.26
C PHE A 313 -28.31 -12.34 -8.58
N PRO A 314 -28.80 -12.64 -9.80
CA PRO A 314 -29.24 -13.98 -10.18
C PRO A 314 -28.10 -15.03 -10.20
N SER A 315 -26.84 -14.60 -10.09
CA SER A 315 -25.66 -15.45 -10.13
C SER A 315 -25.01 -15.72 -8.77
N VAL A 316 -25.49 -15.09 -7.68
CA VAL A 316 -24.90 -15.29 -6.34
C VAL A 316 -25.16 -16.72 -5.86
N THR A 317 -24.08 -17.36 -5.44
CA THR A 317 -24.09 -18.70 -4.85
C THR A 317 -23.54 -18.72 -3.43
N ARG A 318 -22.76 -17.69 -3.05
CA ARG A 318 -22.17 -17.55 -1.71
C ARG A 318 -22.49 -16.17 -1.13
N MET A 319 -23.08 -16.13 0.07
CA MET A 319 -23.41 -14.88 0.78
C MET A 319 -23.21 -15.04 2.30
N HIS A 320 -22.41 -15.98 2.78
CA HIS A 320 -22.35 -16.31 4.20
C HIS A 320 -21.97 -15.09 5.05
N SER A 321 -22.58 -14.91 6.23
CA SER A 321 -22.22 -13.83 7.18
C SER A 321 -22.21 -12.39 6.61
N MET A 322 -22.88 -12.12 5.47
CA MET A 322 -22.81 -10.83 4.78
C MET A 322 -23.05 -9.62 5.69
N PHE A 323 -24.01 -9.68 6.62
CA PHE A 323 -24.35 -8.60 7.56
C PHE A 323 -24.03 -8.94 9.02
N ARG A 324 -23.27 -10.00 9.28
CA ARG A 324 -22.99 -10.47 10.64
C ARG A 324 -22.30 -9.36 11.43
N TYR A 325 -22.83 -8.99 12.60
CA TYR A 325 -22.39 -7.86 13.43
C TYR A 325 -22.51 -6.46 12.79
N ALA A 326 -23.27 -6.28 11.70
CA ALA A 326 -23.60 -4.96 11.15
C ALA A 326 -24.66 -4.25 12.04
N LYS A 327 -24.22 -3.76 13.21
CA LYS A 327 -25.08 -3.31 14.31
C LYS A 327 -26.06 -2.16 13.98
N ALA A 328 -25.82 -1.39 12.93
CA ALA A 328 -26.73 -0.33 12.50
C ALA A 328 -27.73 -0.79 11.43
N PHE A 329 -27.55 -1.97 10.84
CA PHE A 329 -28.29 -2.40 9.66
C PHE A 329 -29.74 -2.77 10.00
N ASP A 330 -30.68 -1.98 9.50
CA ASP A 330 -32.14 -2.09 9.71
C ASP A 330 -32.90 -1.72 8.43
N GLN A 331 -32.39 -2.20 7.28
CA GLN A 331 -33.01 -1.93 5.98
C GLN A 331 -33.87 -3.10 5.52
N ASP A 332 -34.99 -2.79 4.85
CA ASP A 332 -35.71 -3.77 4.05
C ASP A 332 -34.93 -4.03 2.76
N LEU A 333 -34.57 -5.29 2.56
CA LEU A 333 -33.80 -5.73 1.40
C LEU A 333 -34.66 -5.87 0.16
N GLY A 334 -35.99 -6.02 0.26
CA GLY A 334 -36.85 -6.19 -0.92
C GLY A 334 -36.63 -7.47 -1.74
N TRP A 335 -35.66 -8.31 -1.36
CA TRP A 335 -35.31 -9.58 -2.00
C TRP A 335 -35.00 -10.66 -0.96
N CYS A 336 -35.11 -11.93 -1.37
CA CYS A 336 -34.96 -13.09 -0.49
C CYS A 336 -33.69 -13.88 -0.79
N VAL A 337 -33.10 -14.40 0.27
CA VAL A 337 -32.04 -15.41 0.20
C VAL A 337 -32.72 -16.75 -0.10
N ASP A 338 -32.45 -17.33 -1.27
CA ASP A 338 -33.01 -18.63 -1.67
C ASP A 338 -32.32 -19.78 -0.91
N ALA A 339 -33.03 -20.90 -0.72
CA ALA A 339 -32.52 -22.13 -0.09
C ALA A 339 -31.35 -22.78 -0.85
N ASP A 340 -31.15 -22.40 -2.12
CA ASP A 340 -30.05 -22.88 -2.97
C ASP A 340 -28.74 -22.06 -2.78
N MET A 341 -28.75 -21.00 -1.95
CA MET A 341 -27.55 -20.25 -1.60
C MET A 341 -26.73 -21.00 -0.53
N VAL A 342 -25.40 -21.07 -0.70
CA VAL A 342 -24.50 -21.60 0.32
C VAL A 342 -24.36 -20.54 1.42
N LEU A 343 -24.80 -20.87 2.63
CA LEU A 343 -24.87 -19.93 3.77
C LEU A 343 -23.85 -20.25 4.86
N ALA A 344 -23.17 -21.40 4.80
CA ALA A 344 -22.16 -21.79 5.78
C ALA A 344 -20.76 -21.97 5.17
N ILE A 345 -19.75 -21.65 5.98
CA ILE A 345 -18.39 -22.18 5.84
C ILE A 345 -18.20 -23.30 6.88
N ASN A 346 -17.50 -24.37 6.54
CA ASN A 346 -16.96 -25.38 7.49
C ASN A 346 -17.98 -26.16 8.33
N ASP A 347 -18.85 -26.96 7.70
CA ASP A 347 -19.79 -27.90 8.38
C ASP A 347 -20.67 -27.26 9.47
N GLN A 348 -20.77 -25.92 9.51
CA GLN A 348 -21.73 -25.20 10.34
C GLN A 348 -23.12 -25.27 9.71
N PRO A 349 -24.21 -25.14 10.50
CA PRO A 349 -25.55 -25.16 9.94
C PRO A 349 -25.70 -24.02 8.90
N ASP A 350 -26.08 -24.38 7.67
CA ASP A 350 -26.58 -23.45 6.65
C ASP A 350 -27.87 -22.80 7.15
N ASP A 351 -27.74 -21.76 7.97
CA ASP A 351 -28.88 -21.02 8.50
C ASP A 351 -28.68 -19.52 8.27
N VAL A 352 -29.76 -18.90 7.79
CA VAL A 352 -29.92 -17.45 7.60
C VAL A 352 -29.65 -16.66 8.87
N SER A 353 -29.74 -17.30 10.05
CA SER A 353 -29.34 -16.68 11.32
C SER A 353 -27.86 -16.26 11.35
N SER A 354 -26.99 -16.93 10.58
CA SER A 354 -25.57 -16.56 10.47
C SER A 354 -25.35 -15.29 9.65
N LEU A 355 -26.24 -15.00 8.67
CA LEU A 355 -26.19 -13.84 7.79
C LEU A 355 -26.37 -12.52 8.55
N PHE A 356 -27.34 -12.51 9.47
CA PHE A 356 -27.83 -11.32 10.18
C PHE A 356 -27.54 -11.34 11.69
N TYR A 357 -26.68 -12.25 12.15
CA TYR A 357 -26.37 -12.39 13.57
C TYR A 357 -25.93 -11.04 14.17
N GLU A 358 -26.60 -10.61 15.25
CA GLU A 358 -26.36 -9.33 15.95
C GLU A 358 -26.67 -8.05 15.11
N THR A 359 -27.72 -8.11 14.29
CA THR A 359 -28.34 -6.93 13.62
C THR A 359 -29.68 -6.54 14.28
N PRO A 360 -30.09 -5.24 14.29
CA PRO A 360 -31.30 -4.74 14.97
C PRO A 360 -32.66 -5.34 14.56
N CYS A 361 -32.96 -5.50 13.27
CA CYS A 361 -34.15 -6.21 12.78
C CYS A 361 -33.83 -6.77 11.39
N ALA A 362 -34.25 -8.01 11.16
CA ALA A 362 -33.88 -8.76 9.98
C ALA A 362 -34.97 -8.70 8.89
N ALA A 363 -34.52 -8.64 7.64
CA ALA A 363 -35.25 -8.74 6.37
C ALA A 363 -36.79 -8.84 6.47
N THR A 364 -37.49 -7.71 6.53
CA THR A 364 -38.96 -7.66 6.43
C THR A 364 -39.43 -7.87 4.99
N SER A 365 -39.18 -9.06 4.47
CA SER A 365 -39.77 -9.56 3.21
C SER A 365 -39.48 -11.06 3.01
N CYS A 366 -38.50 -11.64 3.72
CA CYS A 366 -37.91 -12.94 3.39
C CYS A 366 -37.61 -13.87 4.57
N GLY A 367 -38.33 -13.71 5.69
CA GLY A 367 -38.43 -14.75 6.70
C GLY A 367 -37.39 -14.75 7.82
N VAL A 368 -36.84 -13.59 8.21
CA VAL A 368 -36.05 -13.51 9.45
C VAL A 368 -36.79 -12.68 10.50
N THR A 369 -37.13 -13.31 11.62
CA THR A 369 -37.61 -12.63 12.83
C THR A 369 -36.73 -13.01 14.01
N GLN A 370 -36.30 -12.01 14.79
CA GLN A 370 -35.76 -12.25 16.13
C GLN A 370 -36.48 -11.38 17.18
N ASP A 371 -36.63 -11.94 18.37
CA ASP A 371 -37.43 -11.44 19.50
C ASP A 371 -37.23 -9.93 19.76
N GLY A 372 -38.31 -9.16 19.58
CA GLY A 372 -38.36 -7.74 19.96
C GLY A 372 -38.85 -6.80 18.85
N CYS A 373 -38.75 -7.20 17.58
CA CYS A 373 -39.36 -6.48 16.46
C CYS A 373 -40.84 -6.89 16.36
N THR A 374 -41.78 -5.95 16.47
CA THR A 374 -43.25 -6.24 16.53
C THR A 374 -43.88 -6.58 15.17
N GLY A 375 -43.09 -7.03 14.20
CA GLY A 375 -43.55 -7.50 12.88
C GLY A 375 -43.79 -9.01 12.89
N TYR A 376 -44.93 -9.45 12.34
CA TYR A 376 -45.22 -10.88 12.20
C TYR A 376 -44.23 -11.53 11.21
N ALA A 377 -43.60 -12.64 11.63
CA ALA A 377 -42.89 -13.54 10.74
C ALA A 377 -43.87 -14.07 9.67
N MET A 378 -43.53 -13.94 8.39
CA MET A 378 -44.22 -14.65 7.32
C MET A 378 -43.32 -15.77 6.84
N ASP A 379 -43.72 -17.01 7.10
CA ASP A 379 -43.10 -18.17 6.46
C ASP A 379 -43.64 -18.35 5.03
N ASP A 380 -42.94 -19.17 4.25
CA ASP A 380 -43.24 -19.41 2.84
C ASP A 380 -44.66 -19.95 2.60
N THR A 381 -45.20 -20.67 3.60
CA THR A 381 -46.59 -21.16 3.58
C THR A 381 -47.59 -20.03 3.77
N THR A 382 -47.27 -19.08 4.66
CA THR A 382 -48.09 -17.91 4.98
C THR A 382 -48.14 -16.93 3.80
N ILE A 383 -47.01 -16.70 3.13
CA ILE A 383 -46.92 -15.88 1.92
C ILE A 383 -47.80 -16.48 0.80
N ARG A 384 -47.61 -17.76 0.50
CA ARG A 384 -48.40 -18.46 -0.55
C ARG A 384 -49.89 -18.45 -0.24
N THR A 385 -50.27 -18.55 1.03
CA THR A 385 -51.67 -18.49 1.47
C THR A 385 -52.27 -17.08 1.34
N ALA A 386 -51.51 -16.05 1.70
CA ALA A 386 -51.95 -14.65 1.60
C ALA A 386 -52.11 -14.20 0.13
N VAL A 387 -51.19 -14.59 -0.74
CA VAL A 387 -51.25 -14.32 -2.19
C VAL A 387 -52.44 -15.04 -2.86
N ALA A 388 -52.78 -16.26 -2.41
CA ALA A 388 -53.93 -16.99 -2.93
C ALA A 388 -55.30 -16.45 -2.43
N ALA A 389 -55.29 -15.58 -1.41
CA ALA A 389 -56.50 -14.98 -0.83
C ALA A 389 -56.82 -13.58 -1.38
N TRP A 390 -55.93 -13.01 -2.22
CA TRP A 390 -56.15 -11.80 -3.02
C TRP A 390 -56.67 -12.19 -4.42
#